data_AF-A0A2W2BPA3-F1
#
_entry.id   AF-A0A2W2BPA3-F1
#
_cell.length_a   1.000
_cell.length_b   1.000
_cell.length_c   1.000
_cell.angle_alpha   90.00
_cell.angle_beta   90.00
_cell.angle_gamma   90.00
#
_symmetry.space_group_name_H-M   'P 1'
#
loop_
_entity.id
_entity.type
_entity.pdbx_description
1 polymer ?
#
loop_
_entity_poly.entity_id
_entity_poly.type
_entity_poly.pdbx_seq_one_letter_code
_entity_poly.pdbx_strand_id
1 'polypeptide(L)'
;APPSPSAPAPASASVSAPRPRRLWLLVLAGYLGVNMLSGWIGVAVAVVVIGALAVALVRWSGRTGWGQEHVLAGVAGPLVGAAVLAYLVPPYAPASPGEALVSDVLVSVIVVALLTGAYARLRRQP
;
A
#
# COMPACT_ATOMS: atom_id res chain seq x y z
N ALA A 1 22.90 53.70 12.50
CA ALA A 1 22.03 53.20 11.42
C ALA A 1 21.23 52.01 11.96
N PRO A 2 19.90 51.96 11.79
CA PRO A 2 19.11 50.80 12.21
C PRO A 2 19.45 49.58 11.31
N PRO A 3 19.35 48.35 11.84
CA PRO A 3 19.59 47.14 11.07
C PRO A 3 18.54 46.99 9.96
N SER A 4 18.98 46.72 8.74
CA SER A 4 18.11 46.45 7.59
C SER A 4 17.23 45.22 7.86
N PRO A 5 15.93 45.26 7.53
CA PRO A 5 15.06 44.10 7.71
C PRO A 5 15.52 42.95 6.80
N SER A 6 15.87 41.83 7.40
CA SER A 6 16.24 40.58 6.74
C SER A 6 15.11 40.17 5.78
N ALA A 7 15.40 40.03 4.49
CA ALA A 7 14.43 39.56 3.51
C ALA A 7 13.88 38.19 3.94
N PRO A 8 12.56 37.94 3.84
CA PRO A 8 11.98 36.66 4.20
C PRO A 8 12.58 35.56 3.32
N ALA A 9 13.08 34.51 3.96
CA ALA A 9 13.61 33.34 3.27
C ALA A 9 12.55 32.77 2.31
N PRO A 10 12.93 32.33 1.09
CA PRO A 10 11.98 31.77 0.14
C PRO A 10 11.27 30.58 0.79
N ALA A 11 9.94 30.65 0.88
CA ALA A 11 9.13 29.56 1.38
C ALA A 11 9.45 28.30 0.56
N SER A 12 10.11 27.32 1.19
CA SER A 12 10.39 26.03 0.57
C SER A 12 9.08 25.43 0.07
N ALA A 13 8.92 25.32 -1.25
CA ALA A 13 7.74 24.75 -1.86
C ALA A 13 7.50 23.35 -1.26
N SER A 14 6.44 23.21 -0.46
CA SER A 14 6.15 21.96 0.22
C SER A 14 5.71 20.93 -0.82
N VAL A 15 6.53 19.88 -0.98
CA VAL A 15 6.21 18.80 -1.92
C VAL A 15 5.04 17.99 -1.35
N SER A 16 3.90 17.99 -2.03
CA SER A 16 2.71 17.27 -1.57
C SER A 16 2.87 15.75 -1.66
N ALA A 17 2.16 15.04 -0.79
CA ALA A 17 2.06 13.59 -0.82
C ALA A 17 1.35 13.08 -2.11
N PRO A 18 1.68 11.87 -2.60
CA PRO A 18 0.93 11.25 -3.70
C PRO A 18 -0.54 11.09 -3.34
N ARG A 19 -1.45 11.07 -4.32
CA ARG A 19 -2.85 10.76 -4.03
C ARG A 19 -2.98 9.31 -3.52
N PRO A 20 -3.80 9.03 -2.49
CA PRO A 20 -3.96 7.69 -1.91
C PRO A 20 -4.27 6.60 -2.96
N ARG A 21 -5.15 6.89 -3.93
CA ARG A 21 -5.45 5.96 -5.03
C ARG A 21 -4.23 5.61 -5.89
N ARG A 22 -3.34 6.57 -6.14
CA ARG A 22 -2.10 6.34 -6.91
C ARG A 22 -1.12 5.49 -6.11
N LEU A 23 -1.02 5.73 -4.80
CA LEU A 23 -0.22 4.90 -3.90
C LEU A 23 -0.73 3.46 -3.87
N TRP A 24 -2.04 3.26 -3.72
CA TRP A 24 -2.64 1.93 -3.73
C TRP A 24 -2.33 1.16 -5.03
N LEU A 25 -2.54 1.79 -6.19
CA LEU A 25 -2.22 1.20 -7.49
C LEU A 25 -0.75 0.85 -7.64
N LEU A 26 0.14 1.73 -7.18
CA LEU A 26 1.59 1.51 -7.23
C LEU A 26 2.00 0.29 -6.42
N VAL A 27 1.51 0.17 -5.19
CA VAL A 27 1.86 -0.94 -4.30
C VAL A 27 1.24 -2.25 -4.81
N LEU A 28 -0.02 -2.22 -5.28
CA LEU A 28 -0.66 -3.37 -5.91
C LEU A 28 0.12 -3.86 -7.12
N ALA A 29 0.51 -2.95 -8.03
CA ALA A 29 1.28 -3.29 -9.22
C ALA A 29 2.66 -3.87 -8.87
N GLY A 30 3.35 -3.27 -7.89
CA GLY A 30 4.63 -3.78 -7.39
C GLY A 30 4.49 -5.18 -6.80
N TYR A 31 3.44 -5.42 -6.00
CA TYR A 31 3.16 -6.73 -5.43
C TYR A 31 2.89 -7.78 -6.50
N LEU A 32 1.96 -7.50 -7.43
CA LEU A 32 1.64 -8.44 -8.51
C LEU A 32 2.85 -8.72 -9.40
N GLY A 33 3.58 -7.68 -9.81
CA GLY A 33 4.75 -7.83 -10.67
C GLY A 33 5.85 -8.69 -10.05
N VAL A 34 6.14 -8.50 -8.76
CA VAL A 34 7.12 -9.33 -8.05
C VAL A 34 6.67 -10.79 -7.95
N ASN A 35 5.40 -11.03 -7.65
CA ASN A 35 4.88 -12.39 -7.49
C ASN A 35 4.68 -13.15 -8.82
N MET A 36 4.79 -12.48 -9.97
CA MET A 36 4.81 -13.14 -11.28
C MET A 36 6.20 -13.68 -11.66
N LEU A 37 7.25 -13.33 -10.91
CA LEU A 37 8.61 -13.76 -11.17
C LEU A 37 8.96 -14.98 -10.34
N SER A 38 9.80 -15.87 -10.89
CA SER A 38 10.26 -17.09 -10.23
C SER A 38 11.78 -17.15 -10.10
N GLY A 39 12.26 -18.01 -9.20
CA GLY A 39 13.68 -18.24 -8.96
C GLY A 39 14.42 -17.03 -8.37
N TRP A 40 15.74 -17.07 -8.40
CA TRP A 40 16.61 -16.04 -7.79
C TRP A 40 16.46 -14.66 -8.41
N ILE A 41 16.06 -14.58 -9.69
CA ILE A 41 15.75 -13.31 -10.36
C ILE A 41 14.52 -12.67 -9.69
N GLY A 42 13.46 -13.44 -9.44
CA GLY A 42 12.29 -12.97 -8.71
C GLY A 42 12.64 -12.47 -7.31
N VAL A 43 13.51 -13.18 -6.59
CA VAL A 43 14.00 -12.75 -5.26
C VAL A 43 14.74 -11.41 -5.34
N ALA A 44 15.67 -11.25 -6.28
CA ALA A 44 16.42 -10.01 -6.44
C ALA A 44 15.50 -8.82 -6.77
N VAL A 45 14.54 -9.02 -7.69
CA VAL A 45 13.54 -8.00 -8.04
C VAL A 45 12.63 -7.68 -6.85
N ALA A 46 12.21 -8.69 -6.08
CA ALA A 46 11.42 -8.50 -4.86
C ALA A 46 12.13 -7.56 -3.87
N VAL A 47 13.40 -7.84 -3.57
CA VAL A 47 14.20 -7.04 -2.64
C VAL A 47 14.30 -5.60 -3.11
N VAL A 48 14.61 -5.38 -4.40
CA VAL A 48 14.74 -4.03 -4.97
C VAL A 48 13.42 -3.28 -4.94
N VAL A 49 12.32 -3.91 -5.38
CA VAL A 49 11.00 -3.27 -5.46
C VAL A 49 10.44 -2.97 -4.07
N ILE A 50 10.52 -3.92 -3.15
CA ILE A 50 10.05 -3.75 -1.76
C ILE A 50 10.89 -2.68 -1.07
N GLY A 51 12.22 -2.72 -1.22
CA GLY A 51 13.12 -1.70 -0.67
C GLY A 51 12.81 -0.31 -1.21
N ALA A 52 12.62 -0.17 -2.52
CA ALA A 52 12.26 1.09 -3.16
C ALA A 52 10.90 1.62 -2.68
N LEU A 53 9.89 0.75 -2.56
CA LEU A 53 8.59 1.10 -2.00
C LEU A 53 8.70 1.56 -0.55
N ALA A 54 9.42 0.82 0.30
CA ALA A 54 9.62 1.19 1.70
C ALA A 54 10.28 2.57 1.82
N VAL A 55 11.36 2.82 1.07
CA VAL A 55 12.03 4.12 1.02
C VAL A 55 11.08 5.22 0.53
N ALA A 56 10.28 4.95 -0.50
CA ALA A 56 9.31 5.90 -1.03
C ALA A 56 8.23 6.23 0.00
N LEU A 57 7.67 5.23 0.69
CA LEU A 57 6.68 5.42 1.75
C LEU A 57 7.26 6.25 2.90
N VAL A 58 8.49 5.97 3.35
CA VAL A 58 9.17 6.76 4.39
C VAL A 58 9.41 8.20 3.94
N ARG A 59 9.77 8.41 2.67
CA ARG A 59 9.97 9.76 2.13
C ARG A 59 8.66 10.53 1.93
N TRP A 60 7.57 9.83 1.64
CA TRP A 60 6.26 10.43 1.42
C TRP A 60 5.49 10.66 2.73
N SER A 61 5.77 9.90 3.78
CA SER A 61 5.10 10.04 5.07
C SER A 61 5.36 11.39 5.75
N GLY A 62 6.49 12.02 5.47
CA GLY A 62 6.81 13.38 5.93
C GLY A 62 6.24 14.51 5.06
N ARG A 63 5.50 14.21 3.98
CA ARG A 63 5.00 15.24 3.04
C ARG A 63 3.66 15.82 3.49
N THR A 64 3.42 17.06 3.08
CA THR A 64 2.14 17.75 3.31
C THR A 64 1.00 16.97 2.64
N GLY A 65 -0.06 16.72 3.42
CA GLY A 65 -1.22 15.95 2.97
C GLY A 65 -1.09 14.43 3.09
N TRP A 66 -0.01 13.89 3.68
CA TRP A 66 0.03 12.48 4.07
C TRP A 66 -0.89 12.24 5.28
N GLY A 67 -1.74 11.22 5.21
CA GLY A 67 -2.69 10.87 6.26
C GLY A 67 -2.96 9.37 6.35
N GLN A 68 -3.93 8.99 7.18
CA GLN A 68 -4.31 7.58 7.35
C GLN A 68 -4.80 6.93 6.05
N GLU A 69 -5.35 7.71 5.10
CA GLU A 69 -5.74 7.21 3.77
C GLU A 69 -4.55 6.58 3.03
N HIS A 70 -3.36 7.16 3.17
CA HIS A 70 -2.15 6.66 2.54
C HIS A 70 -1.64 5.40 3.21
N VAL A 71 -1.74 5.32 4.54
CA VAL A 71 -1.43 4.10 5.30
C VAL A 71 -2.35 2.98 4.86
N LEU A 72 -3.65 3.25 4.78
CA LEU A 72 -4.64 2.28 4.31
C LEU A 72 -4.38 1.85 2.87
N ALA A 73 -4.11 2.80 1.98
CA ALA A 73 -3.76 2.53 0.59
C ALA A 73 -2.50 1.65 0.46
N GLY A 74 -1.49 1.90 1.30
CA GLY A 74 -0.24 1.11 1.33
C GLY A 74 -0.45 -0.34 1.78
N VAL A 75 -1.37 -0.58 2.71
CA VAL A 75 -1.67 -1.93 3.23
C VAL A 75 -2.69 -2.68 2.36
N ALA A 76 -3.68 -1.97 1.81
CA ALA A 76 -4.75 -2.58 1.02
C ALA A 76 -4.26 -3.11 -0.34
N GLY A 77 -3.24 -2.50 -0.95
CA GLY A 77 -2.71 -2.94 -2.25
C GLY A 77 -2.17 -4.38 -2.22
N PRO A 78 -1.19 -4.69 -1.35
CA PRO A 78 -0.66 -6.04 -1.20
C PRO A 78 -1.73 -7.05 -0.77
N LEU A 79 -2.65 -6.64 0.10
CA LEU A 79 -3.72 -7.51 0.58
C LEU A 79 -4.64 -7.97 -0.56
N VAL A 80 -5.07 -7.04 -1.41
CA VAL A 80 -5.86 -7.35 -2.61
C VAL A 80 -5.05 -8.20 -3.58
N GLY A 81 -3.77 -7.87 -3.81
CA GLY A 81 -2.90 -8.66 -4.65
C GLY A 81 -2.77 -10.11 -4.15
N ALA A 82 -2.58 -10.30 -2.85
CA ALA A 82 -2.48 -11.62 -2.23
C ALA A 82 -3.76 -12.44 -2.40
N ALA A 83 -4.93 -11.80 -2.20
CA ALA A 83 -6.22 -12.44 -2.43
C ALA A 83 -6.40 -12.90 -3.88
N VAL A 84 -5.99 -12.08 -4.86
CA VAL A 84 -6.03 -12.46 -6.28
C VAL A 84 -5.10 -13.63 -6.57
N LEU A 85 -3.88 -13.61 -6.03
CA LEU A 85 -2.90 -14.67 -6.30
C LEU A 85 -3.19 -15.98 -5.57
N ALA A 86 -3.93 -15.95 -4.46
CA ALA A 86 -4.36 -17.16 -3.76
C ALA A 86 -5.13 -18.12 -4.68
N TYR A 87 -5.91 -17.59 -5.64
CA TYR A 87 -6.61 -18.38 -6.65
C TYR A 87 -5.69 -19.11 -7.65
N LEU A 88 -4.42 -18.69 -7.74
CA LEU A 88 -3.44 -19.26 -8.66
C LEU A 88 -2.54 -20.31 -7.99
N VAL A 89 -2.62 -20.45 -6.66
CA VAL A 89 -1.80 -21.42 -5.92
C VAL A 89 -2.40 -22.82 -6.12
N PRO A 90 -1.61 -23.80 -6.59
CA PRO A 90 -2.07 -25.19 -6.65
C PRO A 90 -2.46 -25.66 -5.25
N PRO A 91 -3.64 -26.28 -5.06
CA PRO A 91 -4.09 -26.70 -3.74
C PRO A 91 -3.14 -27.77 -3.19
N TYR A 92 -2.35 -27.39 -2.19
CA TYR A 92 -1.62 -28.35 -1.36
C TYR A 92 -2.69 -29.09 -0.52
N ALA A 93 -3.01 -30.31 -0.95
CA ALA A 93 -4.19 -31.11 -0.62
C ALA A 93 -5.49 -30.62 -1.33
N PRO A 94 -6.22 -31.51 -2.02
CA PRO A 94 -7.46 -31.15 -2.67
C PRO A 94 -8.51 -30.74 -1.62
N ALA A 95 -8.79 -29.44 -1.52
CA ALA A 95 -9.97 -28.94 -0.83
C ALA A 95 -11.21 -29.21 -1.69
N SER A 96 -12.31 -29.59 -1.07
CA SER A 96 -13.59 -29.70 -1.77
C SER A 96 -14.04 -28.32 -2.30
N PRO A 97 -14.87 -28.25 -3.37
CA PRO A 97 -15.37 -26.98 -3.90
C PRO A 97 -16.08 -26.11 -2.86
N GLY A 98 -16.75 -26.74 -1.89
CA GLY A 98 -17.43 -26.04 -0.78
C GLY A 98 -16.43 -25.40 0.20
N GLU A 99 -15.36 -26.10 0.56
CA GLU A 99 -14.30 -25.57 1.44
C GLU A 99 -13.58 -24.38 0.82
N ALA A 100 -13.30 -24.45 -0.49
CA ALA A 100 -12.72 -23.33 -1.23
C ALA A 100 -13.66 -22.10 -1.21
N LEU A 101 -14.94 -22.28 -1.53
CA LEU A 101 -15.92 -21.18 -1.53
C LEU A 101 -16.10 -20.55 -0.14
N VAL A 102 -16.15 -21.36 0.92
CA VAL A 102 -16.27 -20.87 2.30
C VAL A 102 -15.03 -20.07 2.69
N SER A 103 -13.83 -20.57 2.35
CA SER A 103 -12.57 -19.86 2.57
C SER A 103 -12.56 -18.51 1.86
N ASP A 104 -12.95 -18.46 0.60
CA ASP A 104 -12.98 -17.22 -0.20
C ASP A 104 -13.95 -16.18 0.37
N VAL A 105 -15.15 -16.61 0.76
CA VAL A 105 -16.15 -15.74 1.39
C VAL A 105 -15.63 -15.21 2.72
N LEU A 106 -15.03 -16.06 3.57
CA LEU A 106 -14.47 -15.66 4.86
C LEU A 106 -13.35 -14.62 4.68
N VAL A 107 -12.40 -14.88 3.78
CA VAL A 107 -11.32 -13.94 3.47
C VAL A 107 -11.89 -12.61 2.96
N SER A 108 -12.86 -12.66 2.06
CA SER A 108 -13.52 -11.45 1.54
C SER A 108 -14.21 -10.64 2.64
N VAL A 109 -14.94 -11.30 3.55
CA VAL A 109 -15.60 -10.65 4.69
C VAL A 109 -14.57 -10.01 5.62
N ILE A 110 -13.47 -10.71 5.93
CA ILE A 110 -12.38 -10.17 6.77
C ILE A 110 -11.77 -8.92 6.11
N VAL A 111 -11.47 -8.98 4.82
CA VAL A 111 -10.91 -7.84 4.07
C VAL A 111 -11.89 -6.65 4.08
N VAL A 112 -13.17 -6.87 3.79
CA VAL A 112 -14.20 -5.82 3.81
C VAL A 112 -14.33 -5.22 5.21
N ALA A 113 -14.32 -6.03 6.26
CA ALA A 113 -14.39 -5.56 7.65
C ALA A 113 -13.17 -4.70 8.02
N LEU A 114 -11.96 -5.13 7.65
CA LEU A 114 -10.71 -4.39 7.90
C LEU A 114 -10.71 -3.05 7.14
N LEU A 115 -11.08 -3.04 5.86
CA LEU A 115 -11.17 -1.82 5.06
C LEU A 115 -12.23 -0.85 5.57
N THR A 116 -13.41 -1.36 5.92
CA THR A 116 -14.51 -0.55 6.45
C THR A 116 -14.15 0.03 7.82
N GLY A 117 -13.52 -0.76 8.70
CA GLY A 117 -13.05 -0.30 9.99
C GLY A 117 -11.97 0.78 9.88
N ALA A 118 -11.00 0.58 8.98
CA ALA A 118 -9.98 1.58 8.72
C ALA A 118 -10.56 2.88 8.12
N TYR A 119 -11.52 2.77 7.19
CA TYR A 119 -12.22 3.91 6.61
C TYR A 119 -13.09 4.66 7.62
N ALA A 120 -13.79 3.93 8.50
CA ALA A 120 -14.58 4.54 9.57
C ALA A 120 -13.68 5.24 10.60
N ARG A 121 -12.50 4.68 10.92
CA ARG A 121 -11.51 5.33 11.80
C ARG A 121 -10.96 6.60 11.16
N LEU A 122 -10.65 6.57 9.87
CA LEU A 122 -10.24 7.72 9.10
C LEU A 122 -11.28 8.84 9.13
N ARG A 123 -12.56 8.54 8.91
CA ARG A 123 -13.65 9.53 8.95
C ARG A 123 -13.91 10.13 10.33
N ARG A 124 -13.37 9.53 11.40
CA ARG A 124 -13.51 10.00 12.78
C ARG A 124 -12.30 10.81 13.26
N GLN A 125 -11.26 10.94 12.45
CA GLN A 125 -10.14 11.83 12.75
C GLN A 125 -10.48 13.25 12.25
N PRO A 126 -10.35 14.28 13.11
CA PRO A 126 -10.68 15.66 12.76
C PRO A 126 -9.72 16.27 11.74
#